data_AF-A0A341AHY2-F1
#
_entry.id   AF-A0A341AHY2-F1
#
_cell.length_a   1.000
_cell.length_b   1.000
_cell.length_c   1.000
_cell.angle_alpha   90.00
_cell.angle_beta   90.00
_cell.angle_gamma   90.00
#
_symmetry.space_group_name_H-M   'P 1'
#
loop_
_entity.id
_entity.type
_entity.pdbx_description
1 polymer ?
#
loop_
_entity_poly.entity_id
_entity_poly.type
_entity_poly.pdbx_seq_one_letter_code
_entity_poly.pdbx_strand_id
1 'polypeptide(L)'
;MAEAAALVAESLAGYRARAARAVLEQVVLPGEELLLPGQEDGEGPGSAGERPLRLNAGARSGGRVVCGPGLRRCGDRLLVTKCGRLRHKEPGSGNGGGVYWVDSQQKRYVPVKGDHVIGIVTAKSGDIFKVDVGGSEPASLSYLSFEGATKRNRPNVQAASSRL
;
A
#
# COMPACT_ATOMS: atom_id res chain seq x y z
N MET A 1 26.77 24.64 -13.99
CA MET A 1 27.24 23.83 -12.85
C MET A 1 26.12 23.82 -11.84
N ALA A 2 25.24 22.82 -11.90
CA ALA A 2 24.08 22.70 -11.02
C ALA A 2 24.49 21.86 -9.81
N GLU A 3 24.56 22.50 -8.64
CA GLU A 3 24.87 21.85 -7.38
C GLU A 3 23.63 21.07 -6.91
N ALA A 4 23.77 19.75 -6.85
CA ALA A 4 22.72 18.86 -6.37
C ALA A 4 22.50 19.11 -4.89
N ALA A 5 21.36 19.72 -4.55
CA ALA A 5 20.87 19.83 -3.19
C ALA A 5 20.71 18.42 -2.60
N ALA A 6 21.68 18.01 -1.80
CA ALA A 6 21.57 16.87 -0.92
C ALA A 6 20.41 17.16 0.03
N LEU A 7 19.26 16.50 -0.19
CA LEU A 7 18.16 16.49 0.75
C LEU A 7 18.65 15.81 2.02
N VAL A 8 19.11 16.65 2.95
CA VAL A 8 19.33 16.34 4.35
C VAL A 8 18.04 15.71 4.86
N ALA A 9 18.06 14.38 5.01
CA ALA A 9 17.06 13.68 5.77
C ALA A 9 17.24 14.12 7.21
N GLU A 10 16.52 15.18 7.60
CA GLU A 10 16.42 15.58 8.99
C GLU A 10 15.86 14.39 9.77
N SER A 11 16.78 13.72 10.47
CA SER A 11 16.50 12.81 11.55
C SER A 11 15.73 13.59 12.61
N LEU A 12 14.40 13.56 12.50
CA LEU A 12 13.48 13.96 13.57
C LEU A 12 13.64 12.95 14.71
N ALA A 13 14.57 13.30 15.59
CA ALA A 13 14.76 12.71 16.91
C ALA A 13 13.42 12.72 17.66
N GLY A 14 12.70 11.59 17.64
CA GLY A 14 11.42 11.46 18.33
C GLY A 14 10.64 10.19 17.99
N TYR A 15 10.80 9.64 16.78
CA TYR A 15 10.11 8.41 16.40
C TYR A 15 10.89 7.17 16.85
N ARG A 16 10.66 6.72 18.09
CA ARG A 16 11.05 5.36 18.48
C ARG A 16 10.35 4.38 17.56
N ALA A 17 11.11 3.52 16.89
CA ALA A 17 10.56 2.41 16.14
C ALA A 17 9.74 1.54 17.11
N ARG A 18 8.42 1.46 16.92
CA ARG A 18 7.53 0.72 17.82
C ARG A 18 7.31 -0.68 17.30
N ALA A 19 7.15 -1.66 18.19
CA ALA A 19 6.77 -3.01 17.76
C ALA A 19 5.38 -2.97 17.11
N ALA A 20 5.25 -3.43 15.87
CA ALA A 20 3.99 -3.44 15.12
C ALA A 20 2.88 -4.17 15.89
N ARG A 21 3.24 -5.23 16.64
CA ARG A 21 2.31 -6.00 17.49
C ARG A 21 1.81 -5.21 18.70
N ALA A 22 2.64 -4.35 19.29
CA ALA A 22 2.26 -3.55 20.45
C ALA A 22 1.35 -2.38 20.07
N VAL A 23 1.43 -1.90 18.82
CA VAL A 23 0.66 -0.76 18.30
C VAL A 23 -0.55 -1.21 17.48
N LEU A 24 -0.91 -2.50 17.52
CA LEU A 24 -2.15 -2.98 16.91
C LEU A 24 -3.35 -2.27 17.53
N GLU A 25 -4.31 -1.91 16.68
CA GLU A 25 -5.51 -1.14 16.99
C GLU A 25 -5.28 0.31 17.47
N GLN A 26 -4.02 0.75 17.57
CA GLN A 26 -3.68 2.13 17.94
C GLN A 26 -3.56 3.03 16.72
N VAL A 27 -3.68 4.35 16.95
CA VAL A 27 -3.48 5.37 15.93
C VAL A 27 -1.98 5.54 15.69
N VAL A 28 -1.57 5.37 14.44
CA VAL A 28 -0.21 5.64 13.94
C VAL A 28 -0.22 6.90 13.08
N LEU A 29 0.87 7.65 13.12
CA LEU A 29 1.07 8.86 12.33
C LEU A 29 1.97 8.63 11.11
N PRO A 30 1.86 9.44 10.05
CA PRO A 30 2.83 9.38 8.96
C PRO A 30 4.25 9.65 9.49
N GLY A 31 5.21 8.85 9.04
CA GLY A 31 6.61 8.92 9.48
C GLY A 31 6.98 7.95 10.60
N GLU A 32 6.03 7.23 11.21
CA GLU A 32 6.41 6.17 12.15
C GLU A 32 7.07 5.00 11.44
N GLU A 33 8.10 4.43 12.08
CA GLU A 33 8.63 3.13 11.72
C GLU A 33 8.11 2.05 12.69
N LEU A 34 7.60 0.95 12.14
CA LEU A 34 7.12 -0.19 12.90
C LEU A 34 8.02 -1.41 12.65
N LEU A 35 8.41 -2.08 13.74
CA LEU A 35 9.20 -3.31 13.72
C LEU A 35 8.28 -4.53 13.65
N LEU A 36 8.55 -5.44 12.72
CA LEU A 36 7.76 -6.66 12.57
C LEU A 36 8.13 -7.70 13.65
N PRO A 37 7.13 -8.40 14.24
CA PRO A 37 7.42 -9.54 15.12
C PRO A 37 8.00 -10.67 14.28
N GLY A 38 9.24 -11.06 14.58
CA GLY A 38 10.04 -11.95 13.73
C GLY A 38 11.52 -11.54 13.62
N GLN A 39 11.95 -10.51 14.35
CA GLN A 39 13.35 -10.16 14.58
C GLN A 39 13.72 -10.30 16.07
N GLU A 40 13.24 -11.36 16.70
CA GLU A 40 13.70 -11.89 17.99
C GLU A 40 13.69 -13.41 17.71
N ASP A 41 14.77 -14.03 17.22
CA ASP A 41 15.96 -14.40 17.97
C ASP A 41 17.21 -14.42 17.08
N GLY A 42 18.30 -13.84 17.59
CA GLY A 42 19.62 -13.92 16.97
C GLY A 42 20.72 -13.20 17.73
N GLU A 43 20.37 -12.35 18.71
CA GLU A 43 21.32 -11.69 19.59
C GLU A 43 21.24 -12.30 21.00
N GLY A 44 21.79 -13.50 21.14
CA GLY A 44 22.20 -14.01 22.45
C GLY A 44 23.43 -13.21 22.92
N PRO A 45 23.54 -12.88 24.21
CA PRO A 45 24.64 -12.07 24.71
C PRO A 45 25.94 -12.88 24.70
N GLY A 46 26.99 -12.33 24.10
CA GLY A 46 28.39 -12.66 24.37
C GLY A 46 28.83 -14.11 24.13
N SER A 47 29.44 -14.38 22.98
CA SER A 47 30.65 -15.21 22.97
C SER A 47 31.51 -14.92 21.74
N ALA A 48 32.76 -14.60 22.01
CA ALA A 48 33.81 -14.41 21.02
C ALA A 48 34.00 -15.69 20.20
N GLY A 49 33.94 -15.57 18.87
CA GLY A 49 34.14 -16.70 17.97
C GLY A 49 33.70 -16.36 16.55
N GLU A 50 34.68 -16.12 15.71
CA GLU A 50 34.67 -15.92 14.25
C GLU A 50 33.41 -16.47 13.55
N ARG A 51 32.60 -15.60 12.95
CA ARG A 51 31.54 -16.01 12.02
C ARG A 51 32.04 -15.86 10.58
N PRO A 52 32.14 -16.95 9.80
CA PRO A 52 32.57 -16.88 8.41
C PRO A 52 31.51 -16.17 7.57
N LEU A 53 31.97 -15.35 6.61
CA LEU A 53 31.16 -14.57 5.67
C LEU A 53 30.18 -15.50 4.92
N ARG A 54 28.91 -15.52 5.35
CA ARG A 54 27.85 -16.28 4.69
C ARG A 54 27.32 -15.51 3.48
N LEU A 55 27.70 -15.94 2.29
CA LEU A 55 27.26 -15.46 0.97
C LEU A 55 25.80 -15.84 0.63
N ASN A 56 24.92 -15.92 1.63
CA ASN A 56 23.49 -16.16 1.43
C ASN A 56 22.71 -14.94 1.91
N ALA A 57 22.64 -13.90 1.08
CA ALA A 57 21.67 -12.81 1.22
C ALA A 57 20.26 -13.25 0.78
N GLY A 58 19.89 -14.49 1.09
CA GLY A 58 18.70 -15.16 0.59
C GLY A 58 17.80 -15.59 1.74
N ALA A 59 16.63 -14.95 1.82
CA ALA A 59 15.46 -15.35 2.60
C ALA A 59 15.71 -15.63 4.09
N ARG A 60 15.69 -14.56 4.89
CA ARG A 60 15.40 -14.69 6.33
C ARG A 60 14.03 -15.37 6.46
N SER A 61 13.99 -16.50 7.17
CA SER A 61 12.80 -17.26 7.54
C SER A 61 11.98 -16.55 8.61
N GLY A 62 11.73 -15.25 8.43
CA GLY A 62 10.68 -14.53 9.11
C GLY A 62 9.40 -14.71 8.29
N GLY A 63 8.27 -14.94 8.95
CA GLY A 63 6.99 -15.08 8.27
C GLY A 63 6.76 -13.98 7.24
N ARG A 64 6.30 -14.34 6.03
CA ARG A 64 6.15 -13.40 4.92
C ARG A 64 5.00 -12.43 5.21
N VAL A 65 5.32 -11.29 5.81
CA VAL A 65 4.33 -10.25 6.12
C VAL A 65 3.97 -9.46 4.85
N VAL A 66 2.68 -9.33 4.58
CA VAL A 66 2.15 -8.51 3.49
C VAL A 66 1.85 -7.11 4.02
N CYS A 67 2.45 -6.11 3.37
CA CYS A 67 2.22 -4.70 3.65
C CYS A 67 0.99 -4.24 2.85
N GLY A 68 -0.10 -3.99 3.55
CA GLY A 68 -1.35 -3.46 2.98
C GLY A 68 -1.34 -1.92 2.85
N PRO A 69 -2.48 -1.33 2.49
CA PRO A 69 -2.62 0.10 2.27
C PRO A 69 -2.15 0.94 3.47
N GLY A 70 -1.55 2.09 3.18
CA GLY A 70 -1.07 3.04 4.20
C GLY A 70 0.29 2.69 4.82
N LEU A 71 0.87 1.54 4.46
CA LEU A 71 2.18 1.08 4.90
C LEU A 71 3.13 0.93 3.70
N ARG A 72 4.39 1.28 3.91
CA ARG A 72 5.48 1.10 2.96
C ARG A 72 6.56 0.24 3.60
N ARG A 73 7.05 -0.77 2.89
CA ARG A 73 8.19 -1.56 3.37
C ARG A 73 9.49 -0.77 3.17
N CYS A 74 10.25 -0.58 4.24
CA CYS A 74 11.58 0.02 4.25
C CYS A 74 12.55 -1.00 4.85
N GLY A 75 13.14 -1.86 4.00
CA GLY A 75 14.01 -2.96 4.44
C GLY A 75 13.29 -3.95 5.36
N ASP A 76 13.75 -4.02 6.61
CA ASP A 76 13.20 -4.85 7.70
C ASP A 76 12.13 -4.13 8.53
N ARG A 77 11.76 -2.89 8.16
CA ARG A 77 10.82 -2.04 8.89
C ARG A 77 9.62 -1.68 8.02
N LEU A 78 8.52 -1.31 8.66
CA LEU A 78 7.34 -0.75 8.01
C LEU A 78 7.24 0.74 8.29
N LEU A 79 7.30 1.56 7.24
CA LEU A 79 7.08 2.99 7.32
C LEU A 79 5.59 3.29 7.15
N VAL A 80 5.01 3.98 8.11
CA VAL A 80 3.63 4.47 8.05
C VAL A 80 3.59 5.69 7.14
N THR A 81 2.82 5.61 6.06
CA THR A 81 2.68 6.71 5.08
C THR A 81 1.39 7.51 5.29
N LYS A 82 0.37 6.90 5.90
CA LYS A 82 -0.91 7.54 6.20
C LYS A 82 -1.20 7.47 7.70
N CYS A 83 -1.87 8.49 8.24
CA CYS A 83 -2.40 8.41 9.60
C CYS A 83 -3.62 7.47 9.64
N GLY A 84 -3.77 6.73 10.72
CA GLY A 84 -4.92 5.84 10.88
C GLY A 84 -4.68 4.78 11.92
N ARG A 85 -5.60 3.82 12.03
CA ARG A 85 -5.47 2.73 12.99
C ARG A 85 -4.77 1.54 12.34
N LEU A 86 -3.69 1.07 12.96
CA LEU A 86 -2.98 -0.10 12.47
C LEU A 86 -3.79 -1.36 12.76
N ARG A 87 -4.16 -2.11 11.72
CA ARG A 87 -4.83 -3.41 11.83
C ARG A 87 -3.93 -4.51 11.32
N HIS A 88 -4.16 -5.70 11.87
CA HIS A 88 -3.44 -6.91 11.49
C HIS A 88 -4.40 -8.09 11.40
N LYS A 89 -4.19 -8.92 10.40
CA LYS A 89 -4.85 -10.22 10.26
C LYS A 89 -3.80 -11.29 10.10
N GLU A 90 -3.82 -12.25 11.02
CA GLU A 90 -3.04 -13.47 10.91
C GLU A 90 -3.54 -14.29 9.71
N PRO A 91 -2.64 -14.89 8.92
CA PRO A 91 -3.05 -15.77 7.84
C PRO A 91 -3.64 -17.03 8.47
N GLY A 92 -4.81 -17.47 8.00
CA GLY A 92 -5.42 -18.72 8.47
C GLY A 92 -4.63 -19.99 8.09
N SER A 93 -3.49 -19.85 7.41
CA SER A 93 -2.58 -20.94 7.06
C SER A 93 -1.32 -20.77 7.90
N GLY A 94 -0.92 -21.79 8.66
CA GLY A 94 0.17 -21.78 9.66
C GLY A 94 1.59 -21.40 9.18
N ASN A 95 1.74 -20.84 7.98
CA ASN A 95 2.89 -20.03 7.64
C ASN A 95 2.68 -18.63 8.22
N GLY A 96 3.47 -18.24 9.23
CA GLY A 96 3.30 -17.00 10.03
C GLY A 96 3.41 -15.64 9.31
N GLY A 97 2.86 -15.51 8.11
CA GLY A 97 2.81 -14.29 7.30
C GLY A 97 1.51 -13.49 7.45
N GLY A 98 1.49 -12.55 8.40
CA GLY A 98 0.39 -11.61 8.61
C GLY A 98 0.16 -10.61 7.48
N VAL A 99 -1.04 -10.06 7.37
CA VAL A 99 -1.30 -8.84 6.60
C VAL A 99 -1.50 -7.69 7.57
N TYR A 100 -0.71 -6.63 7.43
CA TYR A 100 -0.89 -5.38 8.18
C TYR A 100 -1.42 -4.30 7.25
N TRP A 101 -2.36 -3.49 7.70
CA TRP A 101 -2.82 -2.33 6.95
C TRP A 101 -3.20 -1.21 7.91
N VAL A 102 -3.18 0.03 7.42
CA VAL A 102 -3.65 1.19 8.18
C VAL A 102 -5.04 1.55 7.69
N ASP A 103 -6.01 1.50 8.60
CA ASP A 103 -7.37 2.00 8.36
C ASP A 103 -7.34 3.53 8.47
N SER A 104 -7.29 4.18 7.30
CA SER A 104 -7.36 5.63 7.16
C SER A 104 -8.72 6.01 6.58
N GLN A 105 -9.50 6.80 7.33
CA GLN A 105 -10.75 7.35 6.83
C GLN A 105 -10.45 8.49 5.84
N GLN A 106 -10.57 8.19 4.54
CA GLN A 106 -10.33 9.16 3.46
C GLN A 106 -11.56 9.27 2.56
N LYS A 107 -11.99 10.50 2.27
CA LYS A 107 -13.14 10.75 1.37
C LYS A 107 -12.83 10.47 -0.11
N ARG A 108 -11.57 10.60 -0.52
CA ARG A 108 -11.11 10.31 -1.88
C ARG A 108 -10.86 8.81 -2.03
N TYR A 109 -11.45 8.21 -3.05
CA TYR A 109 -11.23 6.81 -3.39
C TYR A 109 -9.80 6.60 -3.93
N VAL A 110 -9.17 5.49 -3.52
CA VAL A 110 -7.86 5.06 -4.06
C VAL A 110 -8.10 3.80 -4.89
N PRO A 111 -7.86 3.84 -6.21
CA PRO A 111 -8.16 2.71 -7.08
C PRO A 111 -7.32 1.48 -6.73
N VAL A 112 -8.00 0.36 -6.47
CA VAL A 112 -7.39 -0.94 -6.18
C VAL A 112 -7.81 -1.94 -7.27
N LYS A 113 -6.89 -2.81 -7.68
CA LYS A 113 -7.20 -3.86 -8.67
C LYS A 113 -8.20 -4.86 -8.08
N GLY A 114 -9.22 -5.20 -8.88
CA GLY A 114 -10.26 -6.16 -8.48
C GLY A 114 -11.35 -5.57 -7.59
N ASP A 115 -11.35 -4.26 -7.39
CA ASP A 115 -12.41 -3.58 -6.64
C ASP A 115 -13.63 -3.28 -7.53
N HIS A 116 -14.81 -3.33 -6.94
CA HIS A 116 -16.07 -3.02 -7.62
C HIS A 116 -16.51 -1.61 -7.26
N VAL A 117 -16.53 -0.74 -8.27
CA VAL A 117 -16.78 0.69 -8.08
C VAL A 117 -17.96 1.17 -8.91
N ILE A 118 -18.65 2.18 -8.40
CA ILE A 118 -19.71 2.89 -9.11
C ILE A 118 -19.11 4.21 -9.60
N GLY A 119 -19.27 4.50 -10.89
CA GLY A 119 -18.75 5.73 -11.48
C GLY A 119 -19.75 6.40 -12.41
N ILE A 120 -19.58 7.70 -12.62
CA ILE A 120 -20.44 8.54 -13.44
C ILE A 120 -19.72 8.87 -14.74
N VAL A 121 -20.35 8.59 -15.89
CA VAL A 121 -19.76 8.89 -17.21
C VAL A 121 -19.77 10.40 -17.44
N THR A 122 -18.61 11.04 -17.36
CA THR A 122 -18.44 12.49 -17.54
C THR A 122 -18.35 12.88 -19.01
N ALA A 123 -17.65 12.07 -19.82
CA ALA A 123 -17.44 12.38 -21.23
C ALA A 123 -17.27 11.11 -22.07
N LYS A 124 -17.63 11.21 -23.35
CA LYS A 124 -17.39 10.17 -24.35
C LYS A 124 -16.40 10.70 -25.37
N SER A 125 -15.26 10.04 -25.53
CA SER A 125 -14.22 10.41 -26.47
C SER A 125 -13.92 9.22 -27.39
N GLY A 126 -14.51 9.24 -28.59
CA GLY A 126 -14.38 8.16 -29.57
C GLY A 126 -14.81 6.80 -28.99
N ASP A 127 -13.82 5.92 -28.81
CA ASP A 127 -13.98 4.54 -28.33
C ASP A 127 -13.77 4.39 -26.80
N ILE A 128 -13.51 5.49 -26.09
CA ILE A 128 -13.22 5.53 -24.66
C ILE A 128 -14.24 6.43 -23.94
N PHE A 129 -14.81 5.92 -22.86
CA PHE A 129 -15.63 6.66 -21.92
C PHE A 129 -14.78 7.15 -20.76
N LYS A 130 -14.85 8.43 -20.42
CA LYS A 130 -14.27 8.98 -19.20
C LYS A 130 -15.32 8.89 -18.09
N VAL A 131 -14.96 8.24 -17.00
CA VAL A 131 -15.85 7.92 -15.87
C VAL A 131 -15.22 8.47 -14.60
N ASP A 132 -15.96 9.29 -13.87
CA ASP A 132 -15.56 9.74 -12.54
C ASP A 132 -15.95 8.70 -11.48
N VAL A 133 -14.96 8.26 -10.71
CA VAL A 133 -15.08 7.26 -9.64
C VAL A 133 -14.86 7.90 -8.25
N GLY A 134 -14.68 9.23 -8.17
CA GLY A 134 -14.33 9.92 -6.93
C GLY A 134 -12.87 9.74 -6.51
N GLY A 135 -12.00 9.42 -7.49
CA GLY A 135 -10.57 9.21 -7.30
C GLY A 135 -9.73 10.48 -7.40
N SER A 136 -8.44 10.32 -7.70
CA SER A 136 -7.58 11.47 -8.06
C SER A 136 -7.74 11.87 -9.52
N GLU A 137 -7.99 10.90 -10.38
CA GLU A 137 -8.11 11.04 -11.83
C GLU A 137 -9.36 10.28 -12.29
N PRO A 138 -10.03 10.74 -13.36
CA PRO A 138 -11.13 10.01 -13.96
C PRO A 138 -10.61 8.70 -14.58
N ALA A 139 -11.39 7.63 -14.45
CA ALA A 139 -11.12 6.36 -15.07
C ALA A 139 -11.50 6.38 -16.56
N SER A 140 -10.78 5.58 -17.36
CA SER A 140 -11.10 5.34 -18.77
C SER A 140 -11.72 3.96 -18.92
N LEU A 141 -12.92 3.88 -19.49
CA LEU A 141 -13.61 2.64 -19.80
C LEU A 141 -13.68 2.46 -21.32
N SER A 142 -13.15 1.34 -21.82
CA SER A 142 -13.25 1.04 -23.24
C SER A 142 -14.65 0.60 -23.61
N TYR A 143 -15.08 1.01 -24.79
CA TYR A 143 -16.32 0.53 -25.37
C TYR A 143 -16.39 -1.00 -25.52
N LEU A 144 -15.26 -1.67 -25.79
CA LEU A 144 -15.23 -3.13 -25.94
C LEU A 144 -15.31 -3.88 -24.60
N SER A 145 -15.22 -3.16 -23.48
CA SER A 145 -15.32 -3.75 -22.14
C SER A 145 -16.77 -4.06 -21.74
N PHE A 146 -17.75 -3.64 -22.53
CA PHE A 146 -19.15 -4.04 -22.34
C PHE A 146 -19.41 -5.39 -22.98
N GLU A 147 -20.26 -6.17 -22.34
CA GLU A 147 -20.74 -7.43 -22.89
C GLU A 147 -21.42 -7.21 -24.26
N GLY A 148 -21.07 -8.01 -25.26
CA GLY A 148 -21.66 -7.90 -26.60
C GLY A 148 -21.18 -6.69 -27.42
N ALA A 149 -20.21 -5.91 -26.94
CA ALA A 149 -19.66 -4.78 -27.66
C ALA A 149 -18.81 -5.25 -28.86
N THR A 150 -19.28 -4.95 -30.06
CA THR A 150 -18.51 -5.08 -31.30
C THR A 150 -18.48 -3.73 -32.01
N LYS A 151 -17.58 -3.52 -32.97
CA LYS A 151 -17.55 -2.25 -33.75
C LYS A 151 -18.88 -1.94 -34.45
N ARG A 152 -19.71 -2.97 -34.69
CA ARG A 152 -21.06 -2.86 -35.29
C ARG A 152 -22.18 -2.66 -34.26
N ASN A 153 -22.00 -3.13 -33.02
CA ASN A 153 -23.02 -3.05 -31.95
C ASN A 153 -22.61 -2.07 -30.85
N ARG A 154 -23.09 -0.82 -30.94
CA ARG A 154 -22.78 0.29 -30.01
C ARG A 154 -23.63 0.28 -28.75
N PRO A 155 -23.12 -0.15 -27.56
CA PRO A 155 -23.76 0.12 -26.29
C PRO A 155 -24.12 1.60 -26.16
N ASN A 156 -25.38 1.84 -25.83
CA ASN A 156 -25.95 3.17 -25.66
C ASN A 156 -25.60 3.72 -24.27
N VAL A 157 -24.31 4.06 -24.06
CA VAL A 157 -23.83 4.70 -22.83
C VAL A 157 -23.98 6.21 -22.98
N GLN A 158 -24.86 6.80 -22.19
CA GLN A 158 -25.08 8.24 -22.14
C GLN A 158 -24.08 8.89 -21.18
N ALA A 159 -23.51 10.03 -21.58
CA ALA A 159 -22.77 10.86 -20.65
C ALA A 159 -23.77 11.54 -19.71
N ALA A 160 -23.57 11.37 -18.41
CA ALA A 160 -24.38 12.05 -17.43
C ALA A 160 -23.99 13.53 -17.47
N SER A 161 -24.88 14.38 -17.97
CA SER A 161 -24.75 15.83 -17.85
C SER A 161 -24.97 16.22 -16.39
N SER A 162 -23.94 16.12 -15.55
CA SER A 162 -23.94 16.75 -14.24
C SER A 162 -23.84 18.27 -14.46
N ARG A 163 -24.98 18.93 -14.69
CA ARG A 163 -25.10 20.37 -14.45
C ARG A 163 -25.14 20.53 -12.93
N LEU A 164 -24.00 20.89 -12.37
CA LEU A 164 -23.90 21.56 -11.08
C LEU A 164 -23.20 22.89 -11.33
#